data_AF-A0A2I7N3Y5-F1
#
_entry.id   AF-A0A2I7N3Y5-F1
#
_cell.length_a   1.000
_cell.length_b   1.000
_cell.length_c   1.000
_cell.angle_alpha   90.00
_cell.angle_beta   90.00
_cell.angle_gamma   90.00
#
_symmetry.space_group_name_H-M   'P 1'
#
loop_
_entity.id
_entity.type
_entity.pdbx_description
1 polymer ?
#
loop_
_entity_poly.entity_id
_entity_poly.type
_entity_poly.pdbx_seq_one_letter_code
_entity_poly.pdbx_strand_id
1 'polypeptide(L)'
;MSKIIFCVLALFSASVYADISTDCKADANGVIHCNALESGNNVMGLSCTPKGDGKTSCSGNYVENGQHNLNMDCKSDAKGGTNCSGKSSDGTTFAMNCATSTDHKLKCSIGDSLGEKVTMNCSLGANGVPICTGLDNKGTNYDISCSGPNAKSTNCLIK
;
A
#
# COMPACT_ATOMS: atom_id res chain seq x y z
N MET A 1 -6.69 -12.86 -7.36
CA MET A 1 -5.95 -12.38 -6.16
C MET A 1 -5.51 -10.95 -6.43
N SER A 2 -5.88 -10.02 -5.55
CA SER A 2 -5.84 -8.57 -5.82
C SER A 2 -4.40 -8.06 -5.92
N LYS A 3 -3.95 -7.74 -7.15
CA LYS A 3 -2.62 -7.21 -7.49
C LYS A 3 -2.34 -5.79 -6.94
N ILE A 4 -3.28 -5.27 -6.16
CA ILE A 4 -3.47 -3.86 -5.83
C ILE A 4 -2.92 -3.52 -4.43
N ILE A 5 -2.90 -4.50 -3.53
CA ILE A 5 -2.44 -4.33 -2.14
C ILE A 5 -0.95 -3.97 -2.09
N PHE A 6 -0.18 -4.37 -3.11
CA PHE A 6 1.28 -4.20 -3.17
C PHE A 6 1.76 -2.75 -3.34
N CYS A 7 1.01 -1.90 -4.05
CA CYS A 7 1.46 -0.54 -4.36
C CYS A 7 1.20 0.47 -3.24
N VAL A 8 0.26 0.18 -2.35
CA VAL A 8 -0.35 1.23 -1.51
C VAL A 8 0.21 1.27 -0.08
N LEU A 9 0.82 0.17 0.38
CA LEU A 9 1.44 0.08 1.70
C LEU A 9 2.72 0.94 1.84
N ALA A 10 3.26 1.45 0.74
CA ALA A 10 4.50 2.23 0.67
C ALA A 10 4.38 3.70 1.16
N LEU A 11 3.17 4.22 1.34
CA LEU A 11 2.95 5.67 1.54
C LEU A 11 2.80 6.12 2.99
N PHE A 12 2.71 5.21 3.96
CA PHE A 12 2.63 5.59 5.38
C PHE A 12 3.99 5.96 5.99
N SER A 13 5.05 6.03 5.18
CA SER A 13 6.41 6.38 5.64
C SER A 13 7.01 7.54 4.84
N ALA A 14 6.19 8.31 4.11
CA ALA A 14 6.69 9.40 3.28
C ALA A 14 7.07 10.62 4.14
N SER A 15 8.27 10.58 4.71
CA SER A 15 9.01 11.80 5.00
C SER A 15 9.51 12.39 3.66
N VAL A 16 9.51 13.72 3.57
CA VAL A 16 9.35 14.49 2.33
C VAL A 16 10.50 14.38 1.30
N TYR A 17 11.53 13.55 1.50
CA TYR A 17 12.71 13.49 0.61
C TYR A 17 13.46 12.15 0.60
N ALA A 18 12.78 11.02 0.80
CA ALA A 18 13.48 9.73 0.86
C ALA A 18 12.96 8.73 -0.18
N ASP A 19 13.91 8.09 -0.88
CA ASP A 19 13.62 6.93 -1.72
C ASP A 19 12.99 5.83 -0.84
N ILE A 20 11.69 5.59 -1.02
CA ILE A 20 10.99 4.48 -0.39
C ILE A 20 10.96 3.32 -1.39
N SER A 21 11.49 2.18 -0.96
CA SER A 21 11.39 0.92 -1.68
C SER A 21 10.56 -0.07 -0.89
N THR A 22 9.59 -0.73 -1.53
CA THR A 22 8.84 -1.82 -0.93
C THR A 22 9.23 -3.16 -1.53
N ASP A 23 9.32 -4.23 -0.73
CA ASP A 23 9.46 -5.61 -1.22
C ASP A 23 8.37 -6.46 -0.58
N CYS A 24 7.52 -7.02 -1.42
CA CYS A 24 6.45 -7.93 -1.00
C CYS A 24 6.62 -9.32 -1.59
N LYS A 25 6.51 -10.35 -0.77
CA LYS A 25 6.65 -11.77 -1.14
C LYS A 25 5.53 -12.60 -0.54
N ALA A 26 4.95 -13.50 -1.34
CA ALA A 26 4.00 -14.48 -0.83
C ALA A 26 4.75 -15.73 -0.33
N ASP A 27 4.38 -16.22 0.86
CA ASP A 27 4.88 -17.48 1.40
C ASP A 27 4.13 -18.70 0.79
N ALA A 28 4.51 -19.91 1.21
CA ALA A 28 3.89 -21.15 0.74
C ALA A 28 2.40 -21.28 1.12
N ASN A 29 1.95 -20.54 2.13
CA ASN A 29 0.57 -20.52 2.61
C ASN A 29 -0.26 -19.39 1.97
N GLY A 30 0.35 -18.60 1.08
CA GLY A 30 -0.29 -17.45 0.45
C GLY A 30 -0.39 -16.21 1.34
N VAL A 31 0.30 -16.19 2.49
CA VAL A 31 0.49 -14.99 3.31
C VAL A 31 1.47 -14.07 2.59
N ILE A 32 1.10 -12.80 2.45
CA ILE A 32 1.92 -11.80 1.79
C ILE A 32 2.71 -11.05 2.85
N HIS A 33 4.04 -11.11 2.79
CA HIS A 33 4.93 -10.34 3.63
C HIS A 33 5.47 -9.16 2.84
N CYS A 34 5.24 -7.95 3.33
CA CYS A 34 5.68 -6.69 2.73
C CYS A 34 6.62 -5.96 3.69
N ASN A 35 7.77 -5.51 3.20
CA ASN A 35 8.65 -4.61 3.93
C ASN A 35 8.80 -3.30 3.15
N ALA A 36 8.87 -2.17 3.84
CA ALA A 36 9.22 -0.88 3.28
C ALA A 36 10.55 -0.40 3.84
N LEU A 37 11.41 0.09 2.96
CA LEU A 37 12.72 0.64 3.28
C LEU A 37 12.76 2.10 2.83
N GLU A 38 13.02 3.01 3.76
CA GLU A 38 13.27 4.43 3.49
C GLU A 38 14.77 4.69 3.53
N SER A 39 15.38 5.04 2.40
CA SER A 39 16.83 5.22 2.27
C SER A 39 17.66 4.03 2.80
N GLY A 40 17.13 2.82 2.64
CA GLY A 40 17.76 1.56 3.08
C GLY A 40 17.44 1.15 4.53
N ASN A 41 16.72 1.96 5.31
CA ASN A 41 16.29 1.62 6.67
C ASN A 41 14.89 1.04 6.67
N ASN A 42 14.66 -0.05 7.42
CA ASN A 42 13.33 -0.64 7.53
C ASN A 42 12.38 0.27 8.31
N VAL A 43 11.37 0.78 7.60
CA VAL A 43 10.34 1.67 8.13
C VAL A 43 8.99 0.99 8.27
N MET A 44 8.79 -0.19 7.67
CA MET A 44 7.55 -0.93 7.81
C MET A 44 7.74 -2.42 7.53
N GLY A 45 7.12 -3.26 8.34
CA GLY A 45 6.95 -4.68 8.08
C GLY A 45 5.49 -5.07 8.25
N LEU A 46 4.87 -5.69 7.25
CA LEU A 46 3.48 -6.13 7.28
C LEU A 46 3.35 -7.57 6.78
N SER A 47 2.47 -8.32 7.44
CA SER A 47 2.06 -9.66 7.02
C SER A 47 0.56 -9.66 6.79
N CYS A 48 0.14 -9.89 5.55
CA CYS A 48 -1.22 -9.88 5.06
C CYS A 48 -1.70 -11.30 4.79
N THR A 49 -2.63 -11.78 5.62
CA THR A 49 -3.24 -13.11 5.53
C THR A 49 -4.61 -13.03 4.86
N PRO A 50 -4.82 -13.71 3.72
CA PRO A 50 -6.14 -13.87 3.13
C PRO A 50 -7.07 -14.62 4.10
N LYS A 51 -8.31 -14.15 4.27
CA LYS A 51 -9.30 -14.75 5.19
C LYS A 51 -10.46 -15.46 4.47
N GLY A 52 -10.46 -15.48 3.13
CA GLY A 52 -11.61 -15.91 2.33
C GLY A 52 -12.58 -14.76 2.03
N ASP A 53 -13.51 -14.97 1.10
CA ASP A 53 -14.57 -14.01 0.72
C ASP A 53 -14.08 -12.59 0.35
N GLY A 54 -12.91 -12.52 -0.29
CA GLY A 54 -12.30 -11.24 -0.66
C GLY A 54 -11.77 -10.41 0.52
N LYS A 55 -11.66 -11.00 1.72
CA LYS A 55 -11.08 -10.34 2.90
C LYS A 55 -9.60 -10.69 3.06
N THR A 56 -8.83 -9.71 3.49
CA THR A 56 -7.41 -9.84 3.84
C THR A 56 -7.17 -9.08 5.13
N SER A 57 -6.45 -9.68 6.09
CA SER A 57 -6.07 -9.02 7.34
C SER A 57 -4.55 -8.87 7.36
N CYS A 58 -4.07 -7.66 7.56
CA CYS A 58 -2.67 -7.28 7.59
C CYS A 58 -2.29 -6.83 9.00
N SER A 59 -1.15 -7.29 9.48
CA SER A 59 -0.61 -6.89 10.78
C SER A 59 0.90 -6.79 10.73
N GLY A 60 1.47 -5.88 11.51
CA GLY A 60 2.91 -5.73 11.63
C GLY A 60 3.28 -4.41 12.28
N ASN A 61 4.35 -3.78 11.83
CA ASN A 61 4.91 -2.58 12.45
C ASN A 61 5.20 -1.50 11.40
N TYR A 62 5.07 -0.23 11.82
CA TYR A 62 5.69 0.91 11.15
C TYR A 62 6.62 1.62 12.13
N VAL A 63 7.67 2.22 11.58
CA VAL A 63 8.72 2.91 12.33
C VAL A 63 8.72 4.37 11.90
N GLU A 64 7.79 5.13 12.46
CA GLU A 64 7.79 6.59 12.35
C GLU A 64 7.73 7.14 13.77
N ASN A 65 8.81 7.78 14.22
CA ASN A 65 8.95 8.31 15.59
C ASN A 65 8.79 7.28 16.74
N GLY A 66 8.87 5.99 16.43
CA GLY A 66 8.74 4.87 17.38
C GLY A 66 8.38 3.57 16.68
N GLN A 67 8.52 2.43 17.35
CA GLN A 67 7.97 1.16 16.82
C GLN A 67 6.50 1.06 17.18
N HIS A 68 5.64 1.20 16.19
CA HIS A 68 4.19 1.15 16.36
C HIS A 68 3.62 -0.07 15.65
N ASN A 69 2.71 -0.77 16.32
CA ASN A 69 2.02 -1.91 15.71
C ASN A 69 0.85 -1.39 14.86
N LEU A 70 0.79 -1.85 13.61
CA LEU A 70 -0.29 -1.55 12.68
C LEU A 70 -1.13 -2.80 12.44
N ASN A 71 -2.44 -2.68 12.59
CA ASN A 71 -3.41 -3.67 12.15
C ASN A 71 -4.31 -3.04 11.10
N MET A 72 -4.52 -3.74 9.99
CA MET A 72 -5.33 -3.27 8.87
C MET A 72 -6.16 -4.42 8.31
N ASP A 73 -7.46 -4.23 8.20
CA ASP A 73 -8.36 -5.18 7.56
C ASP A 73 -8.85 -4.61 6.24
N CYS A 74 -8.73 -5.44 5.21
CA CYS A 74 -9.10 -5.14 3.83
C CYS A 74 -10.25 -6.03 3.37
N LYS A 75 -11.18 -5.45 2.62
CA LYS A 75 -12.26 -6.15 1.95
C LYS A 75 -12.36 -5.68 0.50
N SER A 76 -12.23 -6.63 -0.42
CA SER A 76 -12.56 -6.40 -1.82
C SER A 76 -14.08 -6.44 -2.03
N ASP A 77 -14.59 -5.52 -2.84
CA ASP A 77 -15.99 -5.54 -3.27
C ASP A 77 -16.17 -6.35 -4.57
N ALA A 78 -17.43 -6.62 -4.92
CA ALA A 78 -17.77 -7.42 -6.10
C ALA A 78 -17.41 -6.74 -7.44
N LYS A 79 -17.11 -5.43 -7.43
CA LYS A 79 -16.72 -4.64 -8.60
C LYS A 79 -15.20 -4.49 -8.72
N GLY A 80 -14.43 -5.17 -7.86
CA GLY A 80 -12.97 -5.14 -7.85
C GLY A 80 -12.37 -3.97 -7.08
N GLY A 81 -13.18 -3.17 -6.38
CA GLY A 81 -12.70 -2.21 -5.40
C GLY A 81 -12.15 -2.91 -4.16
N THR A 82 -11.32 -2.22 -3.39
CA THR A 82 -10.73 -2.71 -2.14
C THR A 82 -10.77 -1.60 -1.11
N ASN A 83 -11.45 -1.86 0.00
CA ASN A 83 -11.52 -0.96 1.14
C ASN A 83 -10.71 -1.55 2.28
N CYS A 84 -9.78 -0.78 2.84
CA CYS A 84 -9.05 -1.17 4.02
C CYS A 84 -9.21 -0.13 5.12
N SER A 85 -9.23 -0.60 6.35
CA SER A 85 -9.25 0.24 7.54
C SER A 85 -8.31 -0.36 8.57
N GLY A 86 -7.58 0.48 9.27
CA GLY A 86 -6.63 0.03 10.28
C GLY A 86 -6.47 0.98 11.44
N LYS A 87 -5.75 0.52 12.44
CA LYS A 87 -5.39 1.30 13.63
C LYS A 87 -3.98 0.96 14.07
N SER A 88 -3.23 2.00 14.41
CA SER A 88 -1.94 1.89 15.08
C SER A 88 -2.10 1.80 16.60
N SER A 89 -1.12 1.19 17.26
CA SER A 89 -0.98 1.17 18.71
C SER A 89 -0.95 2.55 19.39
N ASP A 90 -0.56 3.62 18.67
CA ASP A 90 -0.59 5.00 19.19
C ASP A 90 -2.00 5.63 19.18
N GLY A 91 -2.98 4.94 18.61
CA GLY A 91 -4.36 5.40 18.48
C GLY A 91 -4.74 5.90 17.09
N THR A 92 -3.77 6.17 16.22
CA THR A 92 -3.99 6.68 14.86
C THR A 92 -4.75 5.66 14.03
N THR A 93 -5.83 6.09 13.37
CA THR A 93 -6.62 5.24 12.47
C THR A 93 -6.34 5.58 11.02
N PHE A 94 -6.37 4.57 10.16
CA PHE A 94 -6.08 4.70 8.74
C PHE A 94 -7.22 4.13 7.91
N ALA A 95 -7.47 4.74 6.76
CA ALA A 95 -8.44 4.24 5.80
C ALA A 95 -7.85 4.32 4.38
N MET A 96 -8.10 3.27 3.61
CA MET A 96 -7.79 3.21 2.19
C MET A 96 -9.03 2.75 1.44
N ASN A 97 -9.37 3.44 0.36
CA ASN A 97 -10.41 3.02 -0.56
C ASN A 97 -9.85 3.06 -1.97
N CYS A 98 -9.72 1.90 -2.60
CA CYS A 98 -9.32 1.75 -3.98
C CYS A 98 -10.52 1.29 -4.82
N ALA A 99 -10.75 1.93 -5.95
CA ALA A 99 -11.78 1.52 -6.92
C ALA A 99 -11.25 1.66 -8.34
N THR A 100 -11.62 0.72 -9.21
CA THR A 100 -11.37 0.86 -10.64
C THR A 100 -12.35 1.88 -11.21
N SER A 101 -11.83 2.98 -11.76
CA SER A 101 -12.63 4.00 -12.42
C SER A 101 -13.03 3.59 -13.85
N THR A 102 -13.95 4.37 -14.42
CA THR A 102 -14.52 4.15 -15.76
C THR A 102 -13.48 4.20 -16.89
N ASP A 103 -12.32 4.82 -16.66
CA ASP A 103 -11.17 4.83 -17.56
C ASP A 103 -10.21 3.64 -17.34
N HIS A 104 -10.68 2.59 -16.65
CA HIS A 104 -9.92 1.39 -16.29
C HIS A 104 -8.66 1.62 -15.45
N LYS A 105 -8.52 2.82 -14.88
CA LYS A 105 -7.47 3.12 -13.90
C LYS A 105 -7.93 2.73 -12.52
N LEU A 106 -6.99 2.35 -11.67
CA LEU A 106 -7.26 2.15 -10.27
C LEU A 106 -7.01 3.46 -9.54
N LYS A 107 -8.02 3.97 -8.82
CA LYS A 107 -7.89 5.15 -7.98
C LYS A 107 -7.94 4.74 -6.53
N CYS A 108 -6.97 5.16 -5.73
CA CYS A 108 -6.96 4.93 -4.30
C CYS A 108 -6.98 6.25 -3.54
N SER A 109 -7.85 6.35 -2.55
CA SER A 109 -7.82 7.41 -1.55
C SER A 109 -7.32 6.83 -0.25
N ILE A 110 -6.24 7.39 0.28
CA ILE A 110 -5.59 6.95 1.52
C ILE A 110 -5.61 8.13 2.47
N GLY A 111 -5.85 7.88 3.74
CA GLY A 111 -5.63 8.90 4.76
C GLY A 111 -5.67 8.34 6.17
N ASP A 112 -5.36 9.22 7.10
CA ASP A 112 -5.34 8.92 8.53
C ASP A 112 -6.24 9.87 9.34
N SER A 113 -6.32 9.62 10.65
CA SER A 113 -7.04 10.47 11.61
C SER A 113 -6.30 11.76 11.98
N LEU A 114 -5.03 11.90 11.60
CA LEU A 114 -4.21 13.10 11.86
C LEU A 114 -4.37 14.15 10.76
N GLY A 115 -5.03 13.78 9.66
CA GLY A 115 -5.39 14.66 8.56
C GLY A 115 -4.53 14.49 7.32
N GLU A 116 -3.57 13.57 7.34
CA GLU A 116 -2.76 13.22 6.17
C GLU A 116 -3.59 12.43 5.17
N LYS A 117 -3.46 12.80 3.89
CA LYS A 117 -4.21 12.18 2.80
C LYS A 117 -3.37 12.13 1.55
N VAL A 118 -3.46 11.01 0.84
CA VAL A 118 -2.85 10.81 -0.47
C VAL A 118 -3.90 10.23 -1.42
N THR A 119 -4.03 10.82 -2.60
CA THR A 119 -4.82 10.26 -3.70
C THR A 119 -3.88 9.66 -4.73
N MET A 120 -4.02 8.36 -5.00
CA MET A 120 -3.27 7.66 -6.03
C MET A 120 -4.11 7.38 -7.26
N ASN A 121 -3.47 7.48 -8.43
CA ASN A 121 -4.01 7.00 -9.70
C ASN A 121 -3.01 6.02 -10.33
N CYS A 122 -3.40 4.77 -10.46
CA CYS A 122 -2.60 3.70 -11.03
C CYS A 122 -3.17 3.26 -12.39
N SER A 123 -2.29 3.08 -13.37
CA SER A 123 -2.58 2.36 -14.61
C SER A 123 -1.75 1.07 -14.66
N LEU A 124 -2.25 0.04 -15.32
CA LEU A 124 -1.44 -1.13 -15.65
C LEU A 124 -0.54 -0.77 -16.84
N GLY A 125 0.76 -0.71 -16.62
CA GLY A 125 1.76 -0.53 -17.66
C GLY A 125 1.99 -1.80 -18.48
N ALA A 126 2.89 -1.71 -19.46
CA ALA A 126 3.31 -2.85 -20.25
C ALA A 126 3.81 -3.98 -19.33
N ASN A 127 3.42 -5.23 -19.61
CA ASN A 127 3.70 -6.42 -18.79
C ASN A 127 2.94 -6.52 -17.46
N GLY A 128 1.88 -5.73 -17.26
CA GLY A 128 1.01 -5.85 -16.07
C GLY A 128 1.60 -5.26 -14.79
N VAL A 129 2.66 -4.47 -14.92
CA VAL A 129 3.30 -3.74 -13.83
C VAL A 129 2.60 -2.39 -13.64
N PRO A 130 2.11 -2.06 -12.44
CA PRO A 130 1.39 -0.82 -12.20
C PRO A 130 2.34 0.40 -12.23
N ILE A 131 1.87 1.47 -12.89
CA ILE A 131 2.47 2.80 -12.86
C ILE A 131 1.48 3.69 -12.11
N CYS A 132 1.88 4.28 -10.99
CA CYS A 132 1.00 5.11 -10.19
C CYS A 132 1.56 6.51 -9.98
N THR A 133 0.67 7.49 -9.90
CA THR A 133 0.99 8.82 -9.39
C THR A 133 0.20 9.07 -8.11
N GLY A 134 0.82 9.71 -7.13
CA GLY A 134 0.22 10.14 -5.87
C GLY A 134 0.16 11.66 -5.76
N LEU A 135 -0.86 12.20 -5.11
CA LEU A 135 -0.97 13.60 -4.73
C LEU A 135 -1.38 13.68 -3.26
N ASP A 136 -0.55 14.29 -2.41
CA ASP A 136 -0.90 14.51 -1.01
C ASP A 136 -1.75 15.77 -0.79
N ASN A 137 -2.24 15.95 0.43
CA ASN A 137 -2.99 17.12 0.87
C ASN A 137 -2.16 18.42 0.94
N LYS A 138 -0.83 18.35 0.79
CA LYS A 138 0.10 19.50 0.72
C LYS A 138 0.38 19.93 -0.73
N GLY A 139 -0.08 19.14 -1.72
CA GLY A 139 0.13 19.40 -3.13
C GLY A 139 1.41 18.75 -3.69
N THR A 140 2.08 17.90 -2.93
CA THR A 140 3.25 17.15 -3.37
C THR A 140 2.82 16.02 -4.30
N ASN A 141 3.45 15.93 -5.47
CA ASN A 141 3.26 14.80 -6.37
C ASN A 141 4.31 13.73 -6.09
N TYR A 142 3.89 12.49 -6.16
CA TYR A 142 4.74 11.31 -6.01
C TYR A 142 4.65 10.45 -7.27
N ASP A 143 5.80 10.08 -7.82
CA ASP A 143 5.87 9.13 -8.93
C ASP A 143 6.22 7.75 -8.39
N ILE A 144 5.32 6.79 -8.58
CA ILE A 144 5.43 5.44 -8.03
C ILE A 144 5.64 4.47 -9.20
N SER A 145 6.87 4.00 -9.32
CA SER A 145 7.30 3.05 -10.35
C SER A 145 7.54 1.69 -9.75
N CYS A 146 6.70 0.71 -10.11
CA CYS A 146 6.88 -0.67 -9.68
C CYS A 146 7.67 -1.49 -10.72
N SER A 147 8.31 -2.57 -10.27
CA SER A 147 9.05 -3.52 -11.10
C SER A 147 8.97 -4.91 -10.48
N GLY A 148 9.06 -5.97 -11.29
CA GLY A 148 9.13 -7.35 -10.80
C GLY A 148 8.49 -8.38 -11.74
N PRO A 149 8.91 -9.66 -11.68
CA PRO A 149 8.32 -10.71 -12.48
C PRO A 149 6.89 -10.98 -12.03
N ASN A 150 5.95 -10.98 -13.00
CA ASN A 150 4.54 -11.35 -12.88
C ASN A 150 4.20 -12.10 -11.57
N ALA A 151 3.68 -11.35 -10.59
CA ALA A 151 2.99 -11.82 -9.39
C ALA A 151 3.79 -12.50 -8.25
N LYS A 152 5.14 -12.47 -8.22
CA LYS A 152 5.91 -13.11 -7.12
C LYS A 152 6.73 -12.18 -6.21
N SER A 153 7.21 -11.07 -6.75
CA SER A 153 7.82 -9.97 -5.97
C SER A 153 7.58 -8.68 -6.74
N THR A 154 7.21 -7.63 -6.03
CA THR A 154 6.99 -6.31 -6.60
C THR A 154 7.83 -5.34 -5.80
N ASN A 155 8.78 -4.68 -6.48
CA ASN A 155 9.57 -3.59 -5.93
C ASN A 155 9.04 -2.28 -6.48
N CYS A 156 8.50 -1.42 -5.61
CA CYS A 156 8.01 -0.09 -5.97
C CYS A 156 8.94 0.97 -5.40
N LEU A 157 9.35 1.90 -6.26
CA LEU A 157 10.11 3.09 -5.91
C LEU A 157 9.18 4.30 -5.93
N ILE A 158 9.19 5.09 -4.86
CA ILE A 158 8.49 6.38 -4.77
C ILE A 158 9.54 7.49 -4.90
N LYS A 159 9.29 8.43 -5.82
CA LYS A 159 10.07 9.65 -6.03
C LYS A 159 9.21 10.89 -5.89
#